data_AF-A0A6I1HE89-F1
#
_entry.id   AF-A0A6I1HE89-F1
#
_cell.length_a   1.000
_cell.length_b   1.000
_cell.length_c   1.000
_cell.angle_alpha   90.00
_cell.angle_beta   90.00
_cell.angle_gamma   90.00
#
_symmetry.space_group_name_H-M   'P 1'
#
loop_
_entity.id
_entity.type
_entity.pdbx_description
1 polymer ?
#
loop_
_entity_poly.entity_id
_entity_poly.type
_entity_poly.pdbx_seq_one_letter_code
_entity_poly.pdbx_strand_id
1 'polypeptide(L)'
;MFFNLPSKKRQLTIISIAIVGYLIFVVSGSLLLPDIGDKTKKILTQTGLVFLYFAALLAGLPFVWSAKARHNLSLANEIIKRENILIERIIALPAEEHGTYTNQIEAAKQDIKNSKHQIELANEELPKFYEWCGAFSLALVFLGTLVCIIGAS
;
A
#
# COMPACT_ATOMS: atom_id res chain seq x y z
N MET A 1 14.94 -9.41 3.18
CA MET A 1 15.15 -8.38 2.14
C MET A 1 14.01 -7.39 2.25
N PHE A 2 14.28 -6.08 2.19
CA PHE A 2 13.22 -5.06 2.31
C PHE A 2 12.22 -5.15 1.15
N PHE A 3 10.93 -5.03 1.46
CA PHE A 3 9.90 -4.90 0.43
C PHE A 3 9.81 -3.45 -0.05
N ASN A 4 9.71 -3.24 -1.36
CA ASN A 4 9.42 -1.91 -1.88
C ASN A 4 8.01 -1.50 -1.48
N LEU A 5 7.92 -0.37 -0.76
CA LEU A 5 6.65 0.30 -0.49
C LEU A 5 6.03 0.79 -1.81
N PRO A 6 4.69 0.83 -1.91
CA PRO A 6 4.04 1.16 -3.17
C PRO A 6 4.23 2.62 -3.52
N SER A 7 4.83 2.90 -4.68
CA SER A 7 4.86 4.25 -5.23
C SER A 7 3.50 4.61 -5.83
N LYS A 8 3.16 5.92 -5.84
CA LYS A 8 1.92 6.46 -6.43
C LYS A 8 1.65 5.93 -7.86
N LYS A 9 2.71 5.71 -8.65
CA LYS A 9 2.62 5.17 -10.02
C LYS A 9 2.13 3.71 -10.04
N ARG A 10 2.68 2.83 -9.20
CA ARG A 10 2.25 1.42 -9.12
C ARG A 10 0.80 1.30 -8.64
N GLN A 11 0.36 2.21 -7.77
CA GLN A 11 -1.02 2.28 -7.29
C GLN A 11 -1.99 2.68 -8.40
N LEU A 12 -1.66 3.72 -9.18
CA LEU A 12 -2.40 4.08 -10.38
C LEU A 12 -2.50 2.90 -11.34
N THR A 13 -1.41 2.16 -11.55
CA THR A 13 -1.43 0.96 -12.41
C THR A 13 -2.37 -0.12 -11.87
N ILE A 14 -2.35 -0.42 -10.56
CA ILE A 14 -3.26 -1.42 -9.96
C ILE A 14 -4.72 -0.97 -10.06
N ILE A 15 -5.00 0.31 -9.80
CA ILE A 15 -6.34 0.89 -9.94
C ILE A 15 -6.79 0.81 -11.41
N SER A 16 -5.93 1.21 -12.36
CA SER A 16 -6.23 1.12 -13.79
C SER A 16 -6.46 -0.32 -14.25
N ILE A 17 -5.66 -1.29 -13.78
CA ILE A 17 -5.84 -2.71 -14.09
C ILE A 17 -7.16 -3.22 -13.51
N ALA A 18 -7.53 -2.82 -12.29
CA ALA A 18 -8.81 -3.18 -11.68
C ALA A 18 -10.00 -2.58 -12.45
N ILE A 19 -9.89 -1.33 -12.90
CA ILE A 19 -10.87 -0.67 -13.77
C ILE A 19 -11.01 -1.41 -15.10
N VAL A 20 -9.91 -1.73 -15.77
CA VAL A 20 -9.90 -2.43 -17.05
C VAL A 20 -10.42 -3.86 -16.92
N GLY A 21 -9.98 -4.61 -15.90
CA GLY A 21 -10.44 -5.97 -15.64
C GLY A 21 -11.94 -6.04 -15.37
N TYR A 22 -12.50 -5.04 -14.69
CA TYR A 22 -13.93 -4.98 -14.43
C TYR A 22 -14.74 -4.44 -15.62
N LEU A 23 -14.21 -3.48 -16.41
CA LEU A 23 -14.79 -3.11 -17.71
C LEU A 23 -14.89 -4.32 -18.62
N ILE A 24 -13.85 -5.16 -18.66
CA ILE A 24 -13.87 -6.43 -19.37
C ILE A 24 -14.97 -7.33 -18.78
N PHE A 25 -15.10 -7.47 -17.46
CA PHE A 25 -16.20 -8.24 -16.85
C PHE A 25 -17.60 -7.73 -17.23
N VAL A 26 -17.83 -6.42 -17.24
CA VAL A 26 -19.11 -5.79 -17.62
C VAL A 26 -19.40 -5.98 -19.12
N VAL A 27 -18.38 -5.86 -19.98
CA VAL A 27 -18.52 -5.98 -21.44
C VAL A 27 -18.60 -7.45 -21.89
N SER A 28 -17.84 -8.34 -21.27
CA SER A 28 -17.85 -9.78 -21.55
C SER A 28 -19.00 -10.53 -20.87
N GLY A 29 -19.61 -9.94 -19.84
CA GLY A 29 -20.84 -10.41 -19.21
C GLY A 29 -22.10 -10.08 -20.01
N SER A 30 -22.10 -10.29 -21.33
CA SER A 30 -23.28 -10.04 -22.18
C SER A 30 -24.41 -11.02 -21.88
N LEU A 31 -25.28 -10.77 -20.89
CA LEU A 31 -26.57 -11.48 -20.78
C LEU A 31 -27.69 -10.67 -20.08
N LEU A 32 -28.74 -10.43 -20.88
CA LEU A 32 -30.17 -10.29 -20.55
C LEU A 32 -30.71 -8.95 -20.01
N LEU A 33 -31.09 -8.04 -20.92
CA LEU A 33 -32.47 -7.92 -21.47
C LEU A 33 -32.76 -6.51 -22.03
N PRO A 34 -33.48 -6.40 -23.15
CA PRO A 34 -33.98 -5.15 -23.71
C PRO A 34 -35.29 -4.74 -23.02
N ASP A 35 -35.37 -3.54 -22.45
CA ASP A 35 -36.37 -2.50 -22.82
C ASP A 35 -36.18 -1.24 -21.97
N ILE A 36 -36.49 -0.07 -22.54
CA ILE A 36 -36.24 1.24 -21.93
C ILE A 36 -37.51 1.78 -21.26
N GLY A 37 -37.43 1.81 -19.93
CA GLY A 37 -38.39 2.31 -18.93
C GLY A 37 -37.83 2.05 -17.52
N ASP A 38 -37.15 0.89 -17.36
CA ASP A 38 -36.38 0.44 -16.18
C ASP A 38 -34.85 0.46 -16.37
N LYS A 39 -34.38 0.73 -17.59
CA LYS A 39 -32.97 0.55 -17.99
C LYS A 39 -32.02 1.53 -17.31
N THR A 40 -32.42 2.79 -17.15
CA THR A 40 -31.59 3.84 -16.51
C THR A 40 -31.44 3.59 -15.01
N LYS A 41 -32.51 3.14 -14.35
CA LYS A 41 -32.52 2.72 -12.94
C LYS A 41 -31.56 1.56 -12.70
N LYS A 42 -31.65 0.51 -13.55
CA LYS A 42 -30.76 -0.65 -13.52
C LYS A 42 -29.29 -0.26 -13.76
N ILE A 43 -29.01 0.63 -14.71
CA ILE A 43 -27.65 1.14 -14.98
C ILE A 43 -27.12 1.93 -13.78
N LEU A 44 -27.93 2.78 -13.15
CA LEU A 44 -27.53 3.49 -11.94
C LEU A 44 -27.18 2.51 -10.82
N THR A 45 -28.07 1.57 -10.48
CA THR A 45 -27.80 0.60 -9.41
C THR A 45 -26.54 -0.23 -9.68
N GLN A 46 -26.33 -0.67 -10.91
CA GLN A 46 -25.10 -1.37 -11.30
C GLN A 46 -23.87 -0.48 -11.12
N THR A 47 -23.93 0.78 -11.55
CA THR A 47 -22.84 1.76 -11.38
C THR A 47 -22.55 2.05 -9.91
N GLY A 48 -23.58 2.14 -9.07
CA GLY A 48 -23.42 2.32 -7.64
C GLY A 48 -22.72 1.14 -6.97
N LEU A 49 -23.07 -0.10 -7.35
CA LEU A 49 -22.38 -1.31 -6.91
C LEU A 49 -20.91 -1.32 -7.34
N VAL A 50 -20.58 -0.78 -8.51
CA VAL A 50 -19.18 -0.61 -8.96
C VAL A 50 -18.41 0.31 -8.03
N PHE A 51 -18.95 1.47 -7.67
CA PHE A 51 -18.30 2.38 -6.74
C PHE A 51 -18.10 1.75 -5.36
N LEU A 52 -19.08 0.98 -4.87
CA LEU A 52 -18.98 0.26 -3.60
C LEU A 52 -17.91 -0.84 -3.64
N TYR A 53 -17.81 -1.59 -4.73
CA TYR A 53 -16.76 -2.59 -4.92
C TYR A 53 -15.36 -1.95 -4.90
N PHE A 54 -15.17 -0.84 -5.63
CA PHE A 54 -13.89 -0.12 -5.61
C PHE A 54 -13.56 0.48 -4.26
N ALA A 55 -14.56 0.98 -3.53
CA ALA A 55 -14.37 1.44 -2.16
C ALA A 55 -13.84 0.31 -1.27
N ALA A 56 -14.46 -0.88 -1.33
CA ALA A 56 -14.02 -2.04 -0.57
C ALA A 56 -12.58 -2.47 -0.92
N LEU A 57 -12.21 -2.48 -2.21
CA LEU A 57 -10.83 -2.77 -2.65
C LEU A 57 -9.83 -1.74 -2.12
N LEU A 58 -10.18 -0.45 -2.17
CA LEU A 58 -9.32 0.62 -1.67
C LEU A 58 -9.17 0.60 -0.14
N ALA A 59 -10.21 0.25 0.59
CA ALA A 59 -10.14 0.00 2.03
C ALA A 59 -9.30 -1.25 2.35
N GLY A 60 -9.30 -2.26 1.46
CA GLY A 60 -8.51 -3.50 1.60
C GLY A 60 -7.01 -3.33 1.37
N LEU A 61 -6.60 -2.43 0.47
CA LEU A 61 -5.19 -2.20 0.12
C LEU A 61 -4.29 -1.83 1.33
N PRO A 62 -4.70 -0.91 2.22
CA PRO A 62 -4.00 -0.62 3.47
C PRO A 62 -3.59 -1.85 4.28
N PHE A 63 -4.43 -2.87 4.39
CA PHE A 63 -4.12 -4.08 5.18
C PHE A 63 -2.93 -4.86 4.61
N VAL A 64 -2.89 -5.02 3.29
CA VAL A 64 -1.79 -5.73 2.59
C VAL A 64 -0.48 -4.96 2.76
N TRP A 65 -0.53 -3.64 2.62
CA TRP A 65 0.67 -2.80 2.75
C TRP A 65 1.12 -2.64 4.21
N SER A 66 0.19 -2.67 5.16
CA SER A 66 0.49 -2.69 6.60
C SER A 66 1.35 -3.88 7.00
N ALA A 67 1.00 -5.07 6.51
CA ALA A 67 1.78 -6.27 6.80
C ALA A 67 3.23 -6.15 6.28
N LYS A 68 3.41 -5.63 5.06
CA LYS A 68 4.73 -5.43 4.46
C LYS A 68 5.54 -4.34 5.15
N ALA A 69 4.90 -3.23 5.52
CA ALA A 69 5.55 -2.14 6.24
C ALA A 69 6.00 -2.58 7.65
N ARG A 70 5.15 -3.32 8.38
CA ARG A 70 5.53 -3.91 9.68
C ARG A 70 6.71 -4.86 9.56
N HIS A 71 6.75 -5.68 8.51
CA HIS A 71 7.89 -6.56 8.25
C HIS A 71 9.18 -5.75 8.01
N ASN A 72 9.11 -4.70 7.16
CA ASN A 72 10.25 -3.82 6.91
C ASN A 72 10.73 -3.11 8.19
N LEU A 73 9.81 -2.63 9.03
CA LEU A 73 10.13 -2.01 10.31
C LEU A 73 10.82 -2.99 11.25
N SER A 74 10.31 -4.21 11.37
CA SER A 74 10.94 -5.27 12.18
C SER A 74 12.35 -5.56 11.69
N LEU A 75 12.51 -5.77 10.38
CA LEU A 75 13.79 -6.08 9.76
C LEU A 75 14.80 -4.93 9.92
N ALA A 76 14.36 -3.68 9.74
CA ALA A 76 15.20 -2.50 9.93
C ALA A 76 15.69 -2.38 11.38
N ASN A 77 14.80 -2.59 12.36
CA ASN A 77 15.16 -2.56 13.77
C ASN A 77 16.13 -3.69 14.14
N GLU A 78 15.94 -4.89 13.58
CA GLU A 78 16.87 -6.01 13.76
C GLU A 78 18.25 -5.74 13.17
N ILE A 79 18.32 -5.16 11.96
CA ILE A 79 19.59 -4.76 11.35
C ILE A 79 20.27 -3.70 12.22
N ILE A 80 19.57 -2.63 12.61
CA ILE A 80 20.14 -1.59 13.47
C ILE A 80 20.69 -2.19 14.77
N LYS A 81 19.93 -3.08 15.43
CA LYS A 81 20.38 -3.74 16.66
C LYS A 81 21.64 -4.58 16.43
N ARG A 82 21.66 -5.39 15.37
CA ARG A 82 22.80 -6.26 15.02
C ARG A 82 24.05 -5.44 14.73
N GLU A 83 23.93 -4.41 13.90
CA GLU A 83 25.04 -3.56 13.49
C GLU A 83 25.58 -2.71 14.64
N ASN A 84 24.71 -2.21 15.53
CA ASN A 84 25.16 -1.54 16.75
C ASN A 84 25.95 -2.48 17.67
N ILE A 85 25.49 -3.73 17.86
CA ILE A 85 26.22 -4.73 18.65
C ILE A 85 27.59 -5.04 18.01
N LEU A 86 27.66 -5.11 16.68
CA LEU A 86 28.91 -5.33 15.96
C LEU A 86 29.89 -4.17 16.17
N ILE A 87 29.42 -2.92 16.04
CA ILE A 87 30.22 -1.73 16.28
C ILE A 87 30.70 -1.69 17.74
N GLU A 88 29.82 -1.96 18.71
CA GLU A 88 30.18 -2.02 20.14
C GLU A 88 31.27 -3.07 20.42
N ARG A 89 31.14 -4.26 19.82
CA ARG A 89 32.15 -5.32 19.95
C ARG A 89 33.50 -4.90 19.37
N ILE A 90 33.52 -4.25 18.21
CA ILE A 90 34.76 -3.79 17.58
C ILE A 90 35.41 -2.68 18.40
N ILE A 91 34.62 -1.73 18.92
CA ILE A 91 35.13 -0.66 19.78
C ILE A 91 35.71 -1.21 21.09
N ALA A 92 35.15 -2.29 21.62
CA ALA A 92 35.64 -2.98 22.81
C ALA A 92 36.96 -3.75 22.60
N LEU A 93 37.40 -3.95 21.35
CA LEU A 93 38.71 -4.55 21.06
C LEU A 93 39.85 -3.57 21.40
N PRO A 94 41.07 -4.08 21.63
CA PRO A 94 42.25 -3.23 21.79
C PRO A 94 42.43 -2.27 20.61
N ALA A 95 42.82 -1.03 20.87
CA ALA A 95 42.94 0.03 19.85
C ALA A 95 43.91 -0.32 18.70
N GLU A 96 44.87 -1.21 18.97
CA GLU A 96 45.82 -1.74 17.99
C GLU A 96 45.13 -2.55 16.87
N GLU A 97 43.96 -3.13 17.14
CA GLU A 97 43.18 -3.91 16.17
C GLU A 97 42.10 -3.08 15.44
N HIS A 98 41.81 -1.86 15.90
CA HIS A 98 40.73 -1.02 15.34
C HIS A 98 40.95 -0.70 13.86
N GLY A 99 42.20 -0.49 13.43
CA GLY A 99 42.55 -0.19 12.05
C GLY A 99 42.12 -1.27 11.06
N THR A 100 42.06 -2.53 11.51
CA THR A 100 41.65 -3.70 10.70
C THR A 100 40.13 -3.73 10.44
N TYR A 101 39.35 -3.09 11.32
CA TYR A 101 37.89 -3.16 11.30
C TYR A 101 37.19 -1.86 10.87
N THR A 102 37.95 -0.81 10.53
CA THR A 102 37.41 0.49 10.07
C THR A 102 36.38 0.33 8.95
N ASN A 103 36.69 -0.49 7.92
CA ASN A 103 35.78 -0.73 6.80
C ASN A 103 34.48 -1.44 7.22
N GLN A 104 34.54 -2.32 8.24
CA GLN A 104 33.37 -3.02 8.76
C GLN A 104 32.48 -2.08 9.57
N ILE A 105 33.07 -1.17 10.35
CA ILE A 105 32.33 -0.12 11.06
C ILE A 105 31.64 0.83 10.08
N GLU A 106 32.32 1.23 9.00
CA GLU A 106 31.73 2.11 7.98
C GLU A 106 30.58 1.42 7.24
N ALA A 107 30.73 0.16 6.86
CA ALA A 107 29.66 -0.64 6.26
C ALA A 107 28.45 -0.76 7.21
N ALA A 108 28.69 -1.12 8.48
CA ALA A 108 27.65 -1.22 9.50
C ALA A 108 26.92 0.12 9.73
N LYS A 109 27.64 1.24 9.76
CA LYS A 109 27.04 2.59 9.85
C LYS A 109 26.18 2.92 8.64
N GLN A 110 26.61 2.52 7.43
CA GLN A 110 25.84 2.72 6.22
C GLN A 110 24.56 1.87 6.23
N ASP A 111 24.62 0.63 6.71
CA ASP A 111 23.45 -0.24 6.85
C ASP A 111 22.46 0.25 7.91
N ILE A 112 22.97 0.82 9.02
CA ILE A 112 22.14 1.53 10.00
C ILE A 112 21.45 2.73 9.36
N LYS A 113 22.19 3.54 8.58
CA LYS A 113 21.62 4.71 7.89
C LYS A 113 20.51 4.31 6.92
N ASN A 114 20.75 3.28 6.11
CA ASN A 114 19.77 2.73 5.17
C ASN A 114 18.52 2.22 5.91
N SER A 115 18.70 1.51 7.03
CA SER A 115 17.60 0.98 7.84
C SER A 115 16.78 2.07 8.52
N LYS A 116 17.43 3.14 9.01
CA LYS A 116 16.74 4.31 9.56
C LYS A 116 15.87 5.00 8.51
N HIS A 117 16.38 5.13 7.29
CA HIS A 117 15.59 5.70 6.18
C HIS A 117 14.36 4.84 5.85
N GLN A 118 14.47 3.50 5.90
CA GLN A 118 13.30 2.63 5.71
C GLN A 118 12.24 2.79 6.82
N ILE A 119 12.68 3.05 8.06
CA ILE A 119 11.78 3.33 9.18
C ILE A 119 11.05 4.66 8.97
N GLU A 120 11.76 5.69 8.54
CA GLU A 120 11.20 7.00 8.22
C GLU A 120 10.13 6.90 7.12
N LEU A 121 10.41 6.21 6.01
CA LEU A 121 9.44 5.98 4.94
C LEU A 121 8.20 5.25 5.44
N ALA A 122 8.37 4.21 6.25
CA ALA A 122 7.25 3.46 6.83
C ALA A 122 6.41 4.29 7.81
N ASN A 123 7.02 5.22 8.56
CA ASN A 123 6.33 6.06 9.53
C ASN A 123 5.67 7.29 8.91
N GLU A 124 6.23 7.86 7.84
CA GLU A 124 5.70 9.09 7.25
C GLU A 124 4.81 8.86 6.02
N GLU A 125 5.18 7.94 5.13
CA GLU A 125 4.44 7.75 3.88
C GLU A 125 3.24 6.83 4.04
N LEU A 126 3.34 5.84 4.93
CA LEU A 126 2.29 4.84 5.13
C LEU A 126 1.01 5.41 5.77
N PRO A 127 1.06 6.29 6.79
CA PRO A 127 -0.16 6.90 7.34
C PRO A 127 -0.86 7.79 6.33
N LYS A 128 -0.10 8.61 5.58
CA LYS A 128 -0.63 9.44 4.48
C LYS A 128 -1.33 8.57 3.42
N PHE A 129 -0.79 7.39 3.15
CA PHE A 129 -1.41 6.41 2.24
C PHE A 129 -2.73 5.86 2.81
N TYR A 130 -2.78 5.53 4.11
CA TYR A 130 -4.01 5.04 4.74
C TYR A 130 -5.11 6.09 4.75
N GLU A 131 -4.77 7.33 5.09
CA GLU A 131 -5.70 8.45 5.07
C GLU A 131 -6.27 8.67 3.66
N TRP A 132 -5.41 8.63 2.64
CA TRP A 132 -5.85 8.82 1.25
C TRP A 132 -6.76 7.68 0.77
N CYS A 133 -6.39 6.42 1.01
CA CYS A 133 -7.22 5.27 0.68
C CYS A 133 -8.56 5.30 1.43
N GLY A 134 -8.55 5.65 2.72
CA GLY A 134 -9.75 5.76 3.55
C GLY A 134 -10.68 6.87 3.06
N ALA A 135 -10.15 8.07 2.81
CA ALA A 135 -10.92 9.20 2.30
C ALA A 135 -11.53 8.92 0.92
N PHE A 136 -10.75 8.34 0.00
CA PHE A 136 -11.25 8.01 -1.33
C PHE A 136 -12.27 6.87 -1.30
N SER A 137 -12.05 5.86 -0.45
CA SER A 137 -13.03 4.81 -0.21
C SER A 137 -14.35 5.40 0.32
N LEU A 138 -14.31 6.28 1.31
CA LEU A 138 -15.52 6.93 1.85
C LEU A 138 -16.27 7.75 0.79
N ALA A 139 -15.55 8.51 -0.04
CA ALA A 139 -16.15 9.26 -1.15
C ALA A 139 -16.85 8.33 -2.14
N LEU A 140 -16.23 7.20 -2.49
CA LEU A 140 -16.82 6.19 -3.37
C LEU A 140 -18.01 5.47 -2.73
N VAL A 141 -17.97 5.18 -1.42
CA VAL A 141 -19.14 4.62 -0.71
C VAL A 141 -20.31 5.59 -0.78
N PHE A 142 -20.08 6.88 -0.50
CA PHE A 142 -21.12 7.90 -0.54
C PHE A 142 -21.74 8.02 -1.94
N LEU A 143 -20.91 8.16 -2.98
CA LEU A 143 -21.37 8.23 -4.37
C LEU A 143 -22.07 6.94 -4.80
N GLY A 144 -21.47 5.78 -4.49
CA GLY A 144 -22.04 4.48 -4.81
C GLY A 144 -23.41 4.25 -4.18
N THR A 145 -23.55 4.62 -2.91
CA THR A 145 -24.82 4.51 -2.17
C THR A 145 -25.88 5.43 -2.76
N LEU A 146 -25.55 6.69 -3.04
CA LEU A 146 -26.49 7.64 -3.67
C LEU A 146 -26.96 7.14 -5.04
N VAL A 147 -26.04 6.68 -5.88
CA VAL A 147 -26.36 6.16 -7.21
C VAL A 147 -27.22 4.89 -7.10
N CYS A 148 -26.94 4.00 -6.14
CA CYS A 148 -27.79 2.84 -5.85
C CYS A 148 -29.21 3.25 -5.41
N ILE A 149 -29.35 4.23 -4.51
CA ILE A 149 -30.65 4.69 -4.02
C ILE A 149 -31.46 5.32 -5.15
N ILE A 150 -30.86 6.22 -5.94
CA ILE A 150 -31.54 6.85 -7.09
C ILE A 150 -31.91 5.80 -8.15
N GLY A 151 -31.07 4.77 -8.35
CA GLY A 151 -31.39 3.66 -9.25
C GLY A 151 -32.50 2.74 -8.72
N ALA A 152 -32.65 2.60 -7.39
CA ALA A 152 -33.70 1.79 -6.78
C ALA A 152 -35.05 2.53 -6.61
N SER A 153 -35.03 3.86 -6.65
CA SER A 153 -36.19 4.76 -6.58
C SER A 153 -36.89 4.85 -7.93
#